data_AF-A0A7R8ZVN4-F1
#
_entry.id   AF-A0A7R8ZVN4-F1
#
_cell.length_a   1.000
_cell.length_b   1.000
_cell.length_c   1.000
_cell.angle_alpha   90.00
_cell.angle_beta   90.00
_cell.angle_gamma   90.00
#
_symmetry.space_group_name_H-M   'P 1'
#
loop_
_entity.id
_entity.type
_entity.pdbx_description
1 polymer ?
#
loop_
_entity_poly.entity_id
_entity_poly.type
_entity_poly.pdbx_seq_one_letter_code
_entity_poly.pdbx_strand_id
1 'polypeptide(L)'
;MNTAQTPKYPIGHQDFKKIITEGFVYVDKTRYGEQALFDDLYISDQWTFQEYPVIRISFSDIGYRTKGLSKAIDDKLNEVSRDYDLVLTAGTQEIDTKFKELIHALAAKYQQQVVILIDEYDKPIIDYLDPEQLHQAKENRDILKSFYSVIKDADAYLKLFFITGVSKFSQVSIFSDLNNLYDLTLNAEYHEICGISQAELEQYFPQELQTYDKTQIKDWYNGYRWDETCETVYNPFSLLNFFANNGRYFNYWYTTGTPTFLMELSKQDRFYQFDNISASRLDLQTFDIERFNLVPLLFQTGYLTIKAGNPILDNLILSFPNREVREAYLQKLTAPLTAG
;
A
#
# COMPACT_ATOMS: atom_id res chain seq x y z
N MET A 1 26.17 -39.02 23.57
CA MET A 1 25.35 -39.02 22.34
C MET A 1 24.23 -38.03 22.57
N ASN A 2 24.38 -36.79 22.08
CA ASN A 2 23.39 -35.73 22.21
C ASN A 2 22.66 -35.65 20.87
N THR A 3 21.46 -36.19 20.79
CA THR A 3 20.59 -36.07 19.62
C THR A 3 20.13 -34.61 19.54
N ALA A 4 20.66 -33.87 18.57
CA ALA A 4 20.20 -32.51 18.27
C ALA A 4 18.71 -32.57 17.88
N GLN A 5 17.85 -31.98 18.70
CA GLN A 5 16.43 -31.83 18.40
C GLN A 5 16.27 -30.88 17.21
N THR A 6 15.55 -31.34 16.19
CA THR A 6 15.16 -30.53 15.03
C THR A 6 14.22 -29.41 15.51
N PRO A 7 14.47 -28.13 15.16
CA PRO A 7 13.63 -27.03 15.61
C PRO A 7 12.21 -27.13 15.06
N LYS A 8 11.20 -26.68 15.83
CA LYS A 8 9.79 -26.72 15.44
C LYS A 8 9.31 -25.33 14.97
N TYR A 9 8.38 -25.30 14.00
CA TYR A 9 7.79 -24.05 13.49
C TYR A 9 6.44 -23.76 14.17
N PRO A 10 6.18 -22.53 14.64
CA PRO A 10 4.96 -22.20 15.39
C PRO A 10 3.81 -21.80 14.46
N ILE A 11 3.29 -22.76 13.67
CA ILE A 11 2.08 -22.53 12.86
C ILE A 11 0.86 -22.61 13.78
N GLY A 12 0.09 -21.51 13.90
CA GLY A 12 -1.18 -21.48 14.65
C GLY A 12 -1.09 -21.23 16.17
N HIS A 13 0.07 -20.82 16.69
CA HIS A 13 0.25 -20.54 18.12
C HIS A 13 0.62 -19.07 18.36
N GLN A 14 -0.24 -18.32 19.05
CA GLN A 14 -0.07 -16.88 19.36
C GLN A 14 0.24 -16.61 20.85
N ASP A 15 0.99 -17.50 21.52
CA ASP A 15 1.46 -17.27 22.89
C ASP A 15 3.00 -17.18 22.91
N PHE A 16 3.51 -15.96 23.10
CA PHE A 16 4.93 -15.65 23.17
C PHE A 16 5.68 -16.47 24.23
N LYS A 17 5.02 -16.87 25.33
CA LYS A 17 5.66 -17.67 26.38
C LYS A 17 5.97 -19.09 25.90
N LYS A 18 5.05 -19.71 25.15
CA LYS A 18 5.22 -21.06 24.60
C LYS A 18 6.28 -21.11 23.50
N ILE A 19 6.34 -20.09 22.64
CA ILE A 19 7.33 -19.97 21.57
C ILE A 19 8.76 -19.96 22.15
N ILE A 20 8.96 -19.27 23.28
CA ILE A 20 10.29 -19.14 23.93
C ILE A 20 10.71 -20.41 24.66
N THR A 21 9.80 -21.11 25.35
CA THR A 21 10.16 -22.23 26.22
C THR A 21 10.23 -23.60 25.54
N GLU A 22 9.63 -23.76 24.37
CA GLU A 22 9.45 -25.09 23.72
C GLU A 22 10.32 -25.31 22.46
N GLY A 23 11.36 -24.49 22.25
CA GLY A 23 12.35 -24.69 21.19
C GLY A 23 11.84 -24.33 19.78
N PHE A 24 10.87 -23.42 19.69
CA PHE A 24 10.41 -22.87 18.42
C PHE A 24 11.34 -21.75 17.93
N VAL A 25 11.65 -21.74 16.64
CA VAL A 25 12.47 -20.67 16.05
C VAL A 25 11.56 -19.51 15.67
N TYR A 26 11.80 -18.33 16.25
CA TYR A 26 11.26 -17.08 15.73
C TYR A 26 11.99 -16.76 14.43
N VAL A 27 11.30 -16.89 13.30
CA VAL A 27 11.85 -16.54 11.98
C VAL A 27 11.21 -15.21 11.58
N ASP A 28 12.01 -14.15 11.55
CA ASP A 28 11.72 -12.98 10.74
C ASP A 28 11.80 -13.41 9.27
N LYS A 29 10.64 -13.69 8.66
CA LYS A 29 10.52 -14.33 7.34
C LYS A 29 10.75 -13.36 6.17
N THR A 30 11.07 -12.10 6.43
CA THR A 30 11.15 -11.09 5.37
C THR A 30 12.38 -11.24 4.47
N ARG A 31 13.43 -11.93 4.94
CA ARG A 31 14.71 -12.07 4.21
C ARG A 31 14.89 -13.41 3.49
N TYR A 32 14.01 -14.38 3.72
CA TYR A 32 14.12 -15.73 3.20
C TYR A 32 12.76 -16.14 2.61
N GLY A 33 12.44 -15.59 1.44
CA GLY A 33 11.38 -16.14 0.59
C GLY A 33 11.82 -17.50 0.06
N GLU A 34 11.98 -18.48 0.94
CA GLU A 34 12.31 -19.84 0.55
C GLU A 34 11.13 -20.40 -0.22
N GLN A 35 11.40 -21.02 -1.38
CA GLN A 35 10.39 -21.70 -2.19
C GLN A 35 9.49 -22.61 -1.34
N ALA A 36 10.07 -23.24 -0.30
CA ALA A 36 9.37 -24.06 0.68
C ALA A 36 8.18 -23.39 1.38
N LEU A 37 8.14 -22.06 1.48
CA LEU A 37 6.99 -21.33 2.02
C LEU A 37 5.76 -21.38 1.09
N PHE A 38 5.96 -21.73 -0.17
CA PHE A 38 4.93 -21.74 -1.20
C PHE A 38 4.51 -23.14 -1.63
N ASP A 39 5.20 -24.21 -1.22
CA ASP A 39 5.03 -25.59 -1.71
C ASP A 39 3.56 -26.08 -1.72
N ASP A 40 2.77 -25.70 -0.71
CA ASP A 40 1.36 -26.11 -0.59
C ASP A 40 0.37 -25.05 -1.10
N LEU A 41 0.86 -23.97 -1.71
CA LEU A 41 0.05 -22.89 -2.26
C LEU A 41 -0.10 -23.03 -3.78
N TYR A 42 -1.17 -22.44 -4.30
CA TYR A 42 -1.43 -22.37 -5.74
C TYR A 42 -0.23 -21.85 -6.54
N ILE A 43 0.62 -20.99 -5.98
CA ILE A 43 1.76 -20.40 -6.72
C ILE A 43 2.96 -21.35 -6.88
N SER A 44 3.04 -22.44 -6.11
CA SER A 44 4.22 -23.35 -6.09
C SER A 44 4.61 -23.87 -7.46
N ASP A 45 3.63 -24.29 -8.26
CA ASP A 45 3.81 -24.91 -9.57
C ASP A 45 3.52 -23.94 -10.74
N GLN A 46 3.06 -22.73 -10.44
CA GLN A 46 2.71 -21.71 -11.44
C GLN A 46 3.86 -20.76 -11.77
N TRP A 47 4.95 -20.78 -10.98
CA TRP A 47 6.04 -19.83 -11.13
C TRP A 47 7.41 -20.48 -11.07
N THR A 48 8.34 -19.98 -11.89
CA THR A 48 9.76 -20.31 -11.77
C THR A 48 10.44 -19.28 -10.87
N PHE A 49 10.87 -19.71 -9.68
CA PHE A 49 11.53 -18.87 -8.68
C PHE A 49 12.95 -18.47 -9.14
N GLN A 50 13.04 -17.48 -10.02
CA GLN A 50 14.29 -16.86 -10.43
C GLN A 50 14.63 -15.70 -9.49
N GLU A 51 15.86 -15.69 -8.98
CA GLU A 51 16.38 -14.60 -8.17
C GLU A 51 16.84 -13.41 -9.03
N TYR A 52 16.59 -12.21 -8.53
CA TYR A 52 17.02 -10.93 -9.11
C TYR A 52 17.57 -10.03 -8.00
N PRO A 53 18.53 -9.13 -8.29
CA PRO A 53 18.90 -8.07 -7.37
C PRO A 53 17.71 -7.12 -7.18
N VAL A 54 17.32 -6.88 -5.92
CA VAL A 54 16.17 -6.05 -5.54
C VAL A 54 16.64 -4.81 -4.79
N ILE A 55 16.22 -3.63 -5.25
CA ILE A 55 16.25 -2.39 -4.46
C ILE A 55 14.86 -2.19 -3.86
N ARG A 56 14.75 -2.28 -2.53
CA ARG A 56 13.48 -2.05 -1.82
C ARG A 56 13.58 -0.78 -0.96
N ILE A 57 12.65 0.14 -1.16
CA ILE A 57 12.54 1.38 -0.37
C ILE A 57 11.10 1.49 0.13
N SER A 58 10.92 1.55 1.46
CA SER A 58 9.63 1.87 2.10
C SER A 58 9.74 3.26 2.70
N PHE A 59 8.99 4.24 2.19
CA PHE A 59 9.06 5.60 2.71
C PHE A 59 8.51 5.71 4.14
N SER A 60 7.71 4.74 4.60
CA SER A 60 7.29 4.63 6.00
C SER A 60 8.46 4.49 6.98
N ASP A 61 9.59 3.90 6.56
CA ASP A 61 10.65 3.47 7.47
C ASP A 61 11.99 4.22 7.31
N ILE A 62 12.09 5.19 6.37
CA ILE A 62 13.37 5.89 6.12
C ILE A 62 13.62 7.08 7.04
N GLY A 63 12.64 7.47 7.86
CA GLY A 63 12.79 8.53 8.86
C GLY A 63 12.93 9.95 8.29
N TYR A 64 12.33 10.26 7.14
CA TYR A 64 12.43 11.60 6.52
C TYR A 64 11.90 12.73 7.41
N ARG A 65 10.99 12.43 8.35
CA ARG A 65 10.42 13.43 9.26
C ARG A 65 11.45 14.08 10.19
N THR A 66 12.55 13.39 10.51
CA THR A 66 13.56 13.88 11.45
C THR A 66 14.79 14.46 10.76
N LYS A 67 15.20 13.91 9.61
CA LYS A 67 16.45 14.27 8.91
C LYS A 67 16.26 14.92 7.53
N GLY A 68 15.02 15.07 7.07
CA GLY A 68 14.69 15.54 5.72
C GLY A 68 14.75 14.42 4.68
N LEU A 69 13.97 14.57 3.60
CA LEU A 69 13.75 13.52 2.61
C LEU A 69 15.03 13.14 1.84
N SER A 70 15.79 14.12 1.37
CA SER A 70 17.02 13.88 0.61
C SER A 70 18.02 13.05 1.43
N LYS A 71 18.24 13.41 2.71
CA LYS A 71 19.16 12.65 3.57
C LYS A 71 18.64 11.25 3.89
N ALA A 72 17.32 11.10 4.06
CA ALA A 72 16.71 9.80 4.30
C ALA A 72 16.86 8.85 3.10
N ILE A 73 16.70 9.37 1.87
CA ILE A 73 16.95 8.61 0.64
C ILE A 73 18.43 8.24 0.54
N ASP A 74 19.36 9.18 0.75
CA ASP A 74 20.81 8.93 0.75
C ASP A 74 21.19 7.79 1.72
N ASP A 75 20.72 7.86 2.97
CA ASP A 75 20.96 6.81 3.97
C ASP A 75 20.45 5.45 3.50
N LYS A 76 19.26 5.42 2.90
CA LYS A 76 18.66 4.17 2.42
C LYS A 76 19.43 3.59 1.23
N LEU A 77 19.89 4.43 0.30
CA LEU A 77 20.73 3.97 -0.82
C LEU A 77 22.06 3.41 -0.34
N ASN A 78 22.70 4.04 0.66
CA ASN A 78 23.93 3.54 1.29
C ASN A 78 23.69 2.27 2.13
N GLU A 79 22.49 2.08 2.68
CA GLU A 79 22.09 0.83 3.32
C GLU A 79 21.97 -0.30 2.31
N VAL A 80 21.21 -0.09 1.23
CA VAL A 80 21.05 -1.08 0.16
C VAL A 80 22.41 -1.40 -0.48
N SER A 81 23.27 -0.41 -0.71
CA SER A 81 24.60 -0.68 -1.28
C SER A 81 25.43 -1.58 -0.36
N ARG A 82 25.37 -1.39 0.96
CA ARG A 82 26.05 -2.24 1.94
C ARG A 82 25.50 -3.66 1.97
N ASP A 83 24.17 -3.81 1.87
CA ASP A 83 23.53 -5.14 1.81
C ASP A 83 24.00 -5.96 0.60
N TYR A 84 24.43 -5.28 -0.46
CA TYR A 84 24.98 -5.88 -1.67
C TYR A 84 26.50 -5.78 -1.76
N ASP A 85 27.23 -5.42 -0.70
CA ASP A 85 28.69 -5.23 -0.71
C ASP A 85 29.19 -4.34 -1.86
N LEU A 86 28.47 -3.24 -2.13
CA LEU A 86 28.79 -2.24 -3.13
C LEU A 86 29.30 -0.95 -2.47
N VAL A 87 30.29 -0.35 -3.11
CA VAL A 87 30.82 0.98 -2.75
C VAL A 87 30.36 1.96 -3.83
N LEU A 88 29.51 2.91 -3.43
CA LEU A 88 29.07 4.00 -4.30
C LEU A 88 30.07 5.15 -4.21
N THR A 89 30.30 5.82 -5.33
CA THR A 89 31.24 6.93 -5.49
C THR A 89 30.55 8.30 -5.51
N ALA A 90 29.26 8.33 -5.83
CA ALA A 90 28.44 9.54 -5.82
C ALA A 90 28.37 10.20 -4.42
N GLY A 91 28.36 11.53 -4.42
CA GLY A 91 28.33 12.34 -3.19
C GLY A 91 27.03 12.19 -2.39
N THR A 92 27.04 12.68 -1.14
CA THR A 92 25.86 12.63 -0.24
C THR A 92 24.70 13.54 -0.65
N GLN A 93 24.94 14.49 -1.56
CA GLN A 93 23.91 15.43 -2.07
C GLN A 93 23.39 15.06 -3.46
N GLU A 94 23.91 14.00 -4.08
CA GLU A 94 23.60 13.58 -5.45
C GLU A 94 22.74 12.30 -5.43
N ILE A 95 21.56 12.36 -4.81
CA ILE A 95 20.70 11.18 -4.58
C ILE A 95 20.28 10.47 -5.89
N ASP A 96 20.07 11.23 -6.95
CA ASP A 96 19.73 10.76 -8.29
C ASP A 96 20.90 10.02 -8.93
N THR A 97 22.10 10.63 -8.90
CA THR A 97 23.33 10.03 -9.42
C THR A 97 23.68 8.76 -8.64
N LYS A 98 23.52 8.79 -7.32
CA LYS A 98 23.75 7.64 -6.44
C LYS A 98 22.77 6.50 -6.72
N PHE A 99 21.50 6.82 -6.96
CA PHE A 99 20.52 5.81 -7.32
C PHE A 99 20.83 5.17 -8.67
N LYS A 100 21.23 5.97 -9.66
CA LYS A 100 21.68 5.48 -10.98
C LYS A 100 22.89 4.57 -10.86
N GLU A 101 23.88 4.99 -10.08
CA GLU A 101 25.09 4.21 -9.80
C GLU A 101 24.76 2.87 -9.14
N LEU A 102 23.86 2.87 -8.15
CA LEU A 102 23.42 1.64 -7.48
C LEU A 102 22.76 0.66 -8.45
N ILE A 103 21.86 1.14 -9.33
CA ILE A 103 21.20 0.29 -10.32
C ILE A 103 22.24 -0.33 -11.27
N HIS A 104 23.14 0.49 -11.81
CA HIS A 104 24.18 0.02 -12.73
C HIS A 104 25.15 -0.96 -12.05
N ALA A 105 25.56 -0.68 -10.82
CA ALA A 105 26.48 -1.52 -10.07
C ALA A 105 25.85 -2.89 -9.73
N LEU A 106 24.56 -2.93 -9.37
CA LEU A 106 23.83 -4.18 -9.17
C LEU A 106 23.71 -4.96 -10.47
N ALA A 107 23.31 -4.30 -11.56
CA ALA A 107 23.17 -4.96 -12.85
C ALA A 107 24.50 -5.57 -13.33
N ALA A 108 25.60 -4.83 -13.16
CA ALA A 108 26.95 -5.30 -13.50
C ALA A 108 27.44 -6.43 -12.58
N LYS A 109 27.20 -6.34 -11.27
CA LYS A 109 27.63 -7.36 -10.30
C LYS A 109 26.92 -8.70 -10.54
N TYR A 110 25.62 -8.67 -10.78
CA TYR A 110 24.81 -9.88 -10.94
C TYR A 110 24.62 -10.31 -12.39
N GLN A 111 25.06 -9.51 -13.37
CA GLN A 111 24.84 -9.74 -14.81
C GLN A 111 23.36 -9.99 -15.15
N GLN A 112 22.49 -9.28 -14.44
CA GLN A 112 21.03 -9.40 -14.51
C GLN A 112 20.39 -8.03 -14.39
N GLN A 113 19.16 -7.91 -14.89
CA GLN A 113 18.35 -6.72 -14.67
C GLN A 113 17.90 -6.62 -13.20
N VAL A 114 17.69 -5.40 -12.72
CA VAL A 114 17.37 -5.07 -11.32
C VAL A 114 15.86 -4.90 -11.14
N VAL A 115 15.33 -5.40 -10.04
CA VAL A 115 13.96 -5.15 -9.59
C VAL A 115 13.96 -4.00 -8.60
N ILE A 116 13.07 -3.03 -8.77
CA ILE A 116 12.92 -1.90 -7.86
C ILE A 116 11.51 -1.92 -7.31
N LEU A 117 11.39 -2.00 -5.99
CA LEU A 117 10.14 -2.00 -5.24
C LEU A 117 10.10 -0.77 -4.34
N ILE A 118 9.13 0.11 -4.56
CA ILE A 118 8.94 1.29 -3.73
C ILE A 118 7.59 1.23 -3.05
N ASP A 119 7.60 1.31 -1.73
CA ASP A 119 6.38 1.35 -0.93
C ASP A 119 6.15 2.73 -0.32
N GLU A 120 4.87 3.10 -0.29
CA GLU A 120 4.34 4.41 0.08
C GLU A 120 5.06 5.61 -0.57
N TYR A 121 5.21 5.59 -1.90
CA TYR A 121 5.97 6.59 -2.67
C TYR A 121 5.51 8.04 -2.45
N ASP A 122 4.27 8.23 -2.01
CA ASP A 122 3.55 9.48 -1.80
C ASP A 122 3.54 9.95 -0.33
N LYS A 123 3.92 9.08 0.62
CA LYS A 123 3.94 9.39 2.07
C LYS A 123 4.69 10.67 2.41
N PRO A 124 5.89 10.94 1.85
CA PRO A 124 6.62 12.18 2.15
C PRO A 124 5.90 13.45 1.72
N ILE A 125 4.85 13.37 0.90
CA ILE A 125 4.02 14.51 0.52
C ILE A 125 2.76 14.55 1.38
N ILE A 126 2.06 13.41 1.51
CA ILE A 126 0.81 13.28 2.28
C ILE A 126 0.98 13.77 3.71
N ASP A 127 2.13 13.43 4.30
CA ASP A 127 2.46 13.72 5.69
C ASP A 127 2.60 15.22 6.02
N TYR A 128 2.57 16.10 5.00
CA TYR A 128 2.76 17.54 5.10
C TYR A 128 1.68 18.34 4.32
N LEU A 129 0.50 17.76 4.08
CA LEU A 129 -0.60 18.43 3.37
C LEU A 129 -1.32 19.50 4.21
N ASP A 130 -1.03 19.60 5.50
CA ASP A 130 -1.57 20.66 6.34
C ASP A 130 -1.11 22.04 5.81
N PRO A 131 -1.98 23.08 5.85
CA PRO A 131 -1.66 24.39 5.26
C PRO A 131 -0.34 25.01 5.75
N GLU A 132 0.01 24.77 7.02
CA GLU A 132 1.25 25.28 7.63
C GLU A 132 2.51 24.56 7.13
N GLN A 133 2.37 23.34 6.61
CA GLN A 133 3.47 22.46 6.19
C GLN A 133 3.56 22.27 4.67
N LEU A 134 2.65 22.89 3.91
CA LEU A 134 2.54 22.72 2.46
C LEU A 134 3.85 23.02 1.70
N HIS A 135 4.71 23.92 2.21
CA HIS A 135 6.03 24.15 1.60
C HIS A 135 6.88 22.87 1.59
N GLN A 136 6.84 22.08 2.65
CA GLN A 136 7.62 20.86 2.79
C GLN A 136 7.10 19.79 1.83
N ALA A 137 5.78 19.71 1.64
CA ALA A 137 5.17 18.85 0.64
C ALA A 137 5.66 19.20 -0.79
N LYS A 138 5.74 20.50 -1.13
CA LYS A 138 6.27 20.96 -2.43
C LYS A 138 7.76 20.64 -2.60
N GLU A 139 8.58 20.88 -1.57
CA GLU A 139 10.00 20.53 -1.60
C GLU A 139 10.20 19.02 -1.76
N ASN A 140 9.48 18.21 -0.99
CA ASN A 140 9.55 16.76 -1.05
C ASN A 140 9.12 16.22 -2.43
N ARG A 141 8.09 16.82 -3.04
CA ARG A 141 7.69 16.52 -4.42
C ARG A 141 8.81 16.77 -5.42
N ASP A 142 9.50 17.91 -5.31
CA ASP A 142 10.58 18.26 -6.24
C ASP A 142 11.81 17.34 -6.06
N ILE A 143 12.12 16.96 -4.81
CA ILE A 143 13.15 15.95 -4.49
C ILE A 143 12.79 14.59 -5.11
N LEU A 144 11.56 14.12 -4.93
CA LEU A 144 11.12 12.85 -5.49
C LEU A 144 11.12 12.87 -7.01
N LYS A 145 10.70 13.98 -7.63
CA LYS A 145 10.74 14.15 -9.09
C LYS A 145 12.17 13.91 -9.63
N SER A 146 13.16 14.55 -9.00
CA SER A 146 14.57 14.33 -9.35
C SER A 146 14.99 12.88 -9.14
N PHE A 147 14.68 12.31 -7.97
CA PHE A 147 15.02 10.93 -7.62
C PHE A 147 14.50 9.90 -8.63
N TYR A 148 13.23 10.01 -9.05
CA TYR A 148 12.64 9.06 -9.98
C TYR A 148 13.01 9.31 -11.45
N SER A 149 13.47 10.50 -11.82
CA SER A 149 13.87 10.81 -13.20
C SER A 149 14.90 9.82 -13.78
N VAL A 150 15.73 9.25 -12.90
CA VAL A 150 16.77 8.26 -13.19
C VAL A 150 16.21 6.97 -13.80
N ILE A 151 15.00 6.57 -13.43
CA ILE A 151 14.39 5.29 -13.85
C ILE A 151 14.29 5.22 -15.38
N LYS A 152 13.98 6.35 -16.05
CA LYS A 152 13.86 6.39 -17.52
C LYS A 152 15.18 6.07 -18.23
N ASP A 153 16.28 6.60 -17.73
CA ASP A 153 17.62 6.33 -18.28
C ASP A 153 18.11 4.92 -17.97
N ALA A 154 17.61 4.34 -16.87
CA ALA A 154 18.01 3.03 -16.38
C ALA A 154 17.22 1.86 -16.97
N ASP A 155 16.23 2.12 -17.84
CA ASP A 155 15.27 1.12 -18.36
C ASP A 155 15.93 -0.18 -18.86
N ALA A 156 17.06 -0.08 -19.58
CA ALA A 156 17.81 -1.25 -20.07
C ALA A 156 18.30 -2.19 -18.95
N TYR A 157 18.50 -1.66 -17.75
CA TYR A 157 18.95 -2.38 -16.56
C TYR A 157 17.80 -2.82 -15.66
N LEU A 158 16.54 -2.45 -15.95
CA LEU A 158 15.41 -2.75 -15.09
C LEU A 158 14.64 -3.98 -15.55
N LYS A 159 14.36 -4.88 -14.62
CA LYS A 159 13.48 -6.03 -14.84
C LYS A 159 12.03 -5.66 -14.56
N LEU A 160 11.85 -4.92 -13.46
CA LEU A 160 10.56 -4.50 -12.94
C LEU A 160 10.77 -3.24 -12.08
N PHE A 161 9.92 -2.24 -12.29
CA PHE A 161 9.75 -1.12 -11.37
C PHE A 161 8.30 -1.14 -10.90
N PHE A 162 8.11 -1.36 -9.60
CA PHE A 162 6.80 -1.45 -8.98
C PHE A 162 6.71 -0.50 -7.80
N ILE A 163 5.66 0.32 -7.78
CA ILE A 163 5.45 1.33 -6.74
C ILE A 163 4.04 1.22 -6.16
N THR A 164 3.93 1.41 -4.85
CA THR A 164 2.65 1.42 -4.11
C THR A 164 2.53 2.70 -3.31
N GLY A 165 1.31 3.20 -3.20
CA GLY A 165 0.98 4.43 -2.48
C GLY A 165 -0.52 4.52 -2.27
N VAL A 166 -0.94 5.46 -1.44
CA VAL A 166 -2.37 5.64 -1.13
C VAL A 166 -3.04 6.53 -2.16
N SER A 167 -2.33 7.52 -2.69
CA SER A 167 -2.89 8.55 -3.52
C SER A 167 -2.01 8.96 -4.68
N LYS A 168 -2.71 9.39 -5.73
CA LYS A 168 -2.13 9.92 -6.96
C LYS A 168 -1.68 11.37 -6.82
N PHE A 169 -1.66 11.97 -5.61
CA PHE A 169 -1.17 13.33 -5.29
C PHE A 169 0.07 13.74 -6.08
N SER A 170 0.92 12.76 -6.32
CA SER A 170 2.27 12.95 -6.78
C SER A 170 2.54 12.28 -8.13
N GLN A 171 1.60 11.49 -8.68
CA GLN A 171 1.84 10.79 -9.94
C GLN A 171 1.99 11.76 -11.12
N VAL A 172 1.11 12.76 -11.23
CA VAL A 172 1.11 13.74 -12.33
C VAL A 172 2.28 14.73 -12.25
N SER A 173 2.80 14.99 -11.04
CA SER A 173 3.83 16.01 -10.80
C SER A 173 5.24 15.44 -10.60
N ILE A 174 5.38 14.28 -9.94
CA ILE A 174 6.65 13.54 -9.80
C ILE A 174 6.98 12.80 -11.10
N PHE A 175 5.99 12.12 -11.70
CA PHE A 175 6.22 11.27 -12.87
C PHE A 175 5.86 11.96 -14.18
N SER A 176 5.81 13.31 -14.23
CA SER A 176 5.67 14.02 -15.50
C SER A 176 6.72 13.61 -16.52
N ASP A 177 7.90 13.21 -16.03
CA ASP A 177 9.05 12.83 -16.84
C ASP A 177 9.12 11.29 -17.05
N LEU A 178 8.29 10.54 -16.31
CA LEU A 178 8.11 9.08 -16.32
C LEU A 178 6.75 8.72 -16.91
N ASN A 179 6.63 8.84 -18.23
CA ASN A 179 5.39 8.63 -18.98
C ASN A 179 5.11 7.15 -19.33
N ASN A 180 5.85 6.22 -18.75
CA ASN A 180 5.81 4.77 -19.01
C ASN A 180 5.20 3.95 -17.86
N LEU A 181 4.65 4.60 -16.83
CA LEU A 181 3.98 3.90 -15.73
C LEU A 181 2.61 3.39 -16.17
N TYR A 182 2.34 2.13 -15.84
CA TYR A 182 1.04 1.50 -16.04
C TYR A 182 0.26 1.51 -14.72
N ASP A 183 -0.82 2.28 -14.68
CA ASP A 183 -1.67 2.42 -13.50
C ASP A 183 -2.65 1.25 -13.39
N LEU A 184 -2.50 0.46 -12.32
CA LEU A 184 -3.34 -0.72 -12.04
C LEU A 184 -4.63 -0.37 -11.30
N THR A 185 -4.77 0.86 -10.78
CA THR A 185 -5.84 1.24 -9.83
C THR A 185 -7.24 0.89 -10.33
N LEU A 186 -7.56 1.26 -11.57
CA LEU A 186 -8.88 1.04 -12.19
C LEU A 186 -8.83 -0.11 -13.21
N ASN A 187 -7.77 -0.92 -13.20
CA ASN A 187 -7.65 -2.03 -14.12
C ASN A 187 -8.45 -3.23 -13.60
N ALA A 188 -9.45 -3.64 -14.37
CA ALA A 188 -10.30 -4.78 -14.04
C ALA A 188 -9.50 -6.08 -13.83
N GLU A 189 -8.38 -6.32 -14.51
CA GLU A 189 -7.58 -7.55 -14.34
C GLU A 189 -6.97 -7.69 -12.93
N TYR A 190 -6.84 -6.58 -12.20
CA TYR A 190 -6.20 -6.53 -10.88
C TYR A 190 -7.20 -6.27 -9.75
N HIS A 191 -8.51 -6.35 -10.00
CA HIS A 191 -9.54 -5.88 -9.07
C HIS A 191 -9.59 -6.63 -7.73
N GLU A 192 -9.07 -7.86 -7.67
CA GLU A 192 -9.07 -8.69 -6.45
C GLU A 192 -7.76 -8.62 -5.66
N ILE A 193 -6.70 -8.01 -6.20
CA ILE A 193 -5.33 -8.13 -5.65
C ILE A 193 -5.20 -7.63 -4.20
N CYS A 194 -6.06 -6.70 -3.78
CA CYS A 194 -6.04 -6.09 -2.45
C CYS A 194 -7.19 -6.57 -1.54
N GLY A 195 -7.92 -7.62 -1.90
CA GLY A 195 -9.09 -8.07 -1.17
C GLY A 195 -9.25 -9.58 -1.12
N ILE A 196 -10.30 -10.03 -0.44
CA ILE A 196 -10.76 -11.42 -0.48
C ILE A 196 -12.07 -11.42 -1.26
N SER A 197 -12.19 -12.23 -2.30
CA SER A 197 -13.44 -12.33 -3.07
C SER A 197 -14.52 -13.10 -2.29
N GLN A 198 -15.77 -13.04 -2.74
CA GLN A 198 -16.84 -13.85 -2.15
C GLN A 198 -16.53 -15.35 -2.27
N ALA A 199 -15.99 -15.78 -3.42
CA ALA A 199 -15.64 -17.17 -3.68
C ALA A 199 -14.50 -17.63 -2.77
N GLU A 200 -13.45 -16.82 -2.60
CA GLU A 200 -12.34 -17.13 -1.70
C GLU A 200 -12.79 -17.22 -0.24
N LEU A 201 -13.67 -16.31 0.20
CA LEU A 201 -14.25 -16.37 1.54
C LEU A 201 -14.97 -17.71 1.77
N GLU A 202 -15.78 -18.16 0.81
CA GLU A 202 -16.54 -19.41 0.92
C GLU A 202 -15.67 -20.66 0.80
N GLN A 203 -14.61 -20.60 0.01
CA GLN A 203 -13.67 -21.70 -0.20
C GLN A 203 -12.75 -21.90 1.00
N TYR A 204 -12.17 -20.81 1.54
CA TYR A 204 -11.10 -20.89 2.53
C TYR A 204 -11.57 -20.74 3.98
N PHE A 205 -12.79 -20.22 4.23
CA PHE A 205 -13.34 -20.07 5.59
C PHE A 205 -14.67 -20.82 5.82
N PRO A 206 -14.83 -22.08 5.36
CA PRO A 206 -16.13 -22.77 5.45
C PRO A 206 -16.58 -23.04 6.89
N GLN A 207 -15.66 -23.13 7.86
CA GLN A 207 -15.99 -23.39 9.27
C GLN A 207 -16.53 -22.13 9.96
N GLU A 208 -15.91 -20.98 9.70
CA GLU A 208 -16.33 -19.68 10.19
C GLU A 208 -17.72 -19.35 9.64
N LEU A 209 -17.97 -19.63 8.36
CA LEU A 209 -19.26 -19.37 7.72
C LEU A 209 -20.38 -20.34 8.13
N GLN A 210 -20.09 -21.41 8.86
CA GLN A 210 -21.10 -22.21 9.57
C GLN A 210 -21.53 -21.55 10.88
N THR A 211 -20.64 -20.75 11.48
CA THR A 211 -20.85 -20.13 12.79
C THR A 211 -21.45 -18.73 12.66
N TYR A 212 -21.00 -17.97 11.66
CA TYR A 212 -21.32 -16.56 11.49
C TYR A 212 -22.17 -16.31 10.24
N ASP A 213 -23.06 -15.32 10.32
CA ASP A 213 -23.96 -14.97 9.23
C ASP A 213 -23.22 -14.27 8.08
N LYS A 214 -23.17 -14.95 6.93
CA LYS A 214 -22.57 -14.45 5.68
C LYS A 214 -23.11 -13.09 5.27
N THR A 215 -24.41 -12.84 5.41
CA THR A 215 -25.04 -11.58 5.00
C THR A 215 -24.57 -10.43 5.86
N GLN A 216 -24.41 -10.64 7.17
CA GLN A 216 -23.88 -9.63 8.07
C GLN A 216 -22.38 -9.40 7.86
N ILE A 217 -21.58 -10.45 7.62
CA ILE A 217 -20.15 -10.29 7.27
C ILE A 217 -20.02 -9.45 6.00
N LYS A 218 -20.87 -9.70 4.99
CA LYS A 218 -20.88 -8.93 3.74
C LYS A 218 -21.22 -7.46 3.98
N ASP A 219 -22.27 -7.16 4.75
CA ASP A 219 -22.67 -5.78 5.08
C ASP A 219 -21.55 -5.00 5.80
N TRP A 220 -20.82 -5.68 6.69
CA TRP A 220 -19.77 -5.05 7.49
C TRP A 220 -18.46 -4.86 6.76
N TYR A 221 -18.00 -5.87 5.99
CA TYR A 221 -16.61 -5.94 5.55
C TYR A 221 -16.42 -6.06 4.04
N ASN A 222 -17.47 -6.30 3.25
CA ASN A 222 -17.41 -6.33 1.80
C ASN A 222 -17.91 -5.01 1.19
N GLY A 223 -17.35 -4.65 0.04
CA GLY A 223 -17.97 -3.65 -0.81
C GLY A 223 -16.98 -2.83 -1.61
N TYR A 224 -15.68 -3.08 -1.44
CA TYR A 224 -14.61 -2.45 -2.19
C TYR A 224 -14.58 -2.95 -3.62
N ARG A 225 -14.47 -2.02 -4.56
CA ARG A 225 -14.39 -2.25 -6.00
C ARG A 225 -13.76 -1.04 -6.69
N TRP A 226 -12.91 -1.30 -7.68
CA TRP A 226 -12.21 -0.25 -8.42
C TRP A 226 -12.56 -0.20 -9.92
N ASP A 227 -13.34 -1.16 -10.42
CA ASP A 227 -13.93 -1.13 -11.75
C ASP A 227 -15.40 -1.56 -11.68
N GLU A 228 -16.30 -0.87 -12.40
CA GLU A 228 -17.73 -1.10 -12.28
C GLU A 228 -18.24 -2.46 -12.78
N THR A 229 -17.43 -3.16 -13.57
CA THR A 229 -17.76 -4.46 -14.15
C THR A 229 -17.38 -5.63 -13.25
N CYS A 230 -16.54 -5.37 -12.24
CA CYS A 230 -16.00 -6.37 -11.33
C CYS A 230 -16.88 -6.64 -10.11
N GLU A 231 -16.62 -7.77 -9.44
CA GLU A 231 -17.21 -8.06 -8.13
C GLU A 231 -16.56 -7.22 -7.02
N THR A 232 -17.29 -7.10 -5.90
CA THR A 232 -16.79 -6.42 -4.71
C THR A 232 -16.03 -7.38 -3.80
N VAL A 233 -14.94 -6.91 -3.23
CA VAL A 233 -14.09 -7.68 -2.32
C VAL A 233 -14.27 -7.26 -0.86
N TYR A 234 -13.92 -8.19 0.03
CA TYR A 234 -13.81 -7.98 1.47
C TYR A 234 -12.47 -7.32 1.81
N ASN A 235 -12.47 -6.41 2.78
CA ASN A 235 -11.24 -5.92 3.40
C ASN A 235 -10.57 -7.07 4.18
N PRO A 236 -9.36 -7.51 3.81
CA PRO A 236 -8.73 -8.66 4.45
C PRO A 236 -8.45 -8.42 5.94
N PHE A 237 -7.99 -7.21 6.29
CA PHE A 237 -7.67 -6.87 7.67
C PHE A 237 -8.91 -6.91 8.57
N SER A 238 -10.01 -6.28 8.17
CA SER A 238 -11.23 -6.26 8.97
C SER A 238 -11.88 -7.63 9.09
N LEU A 239 -11.94 -8.38 7.99
CA LEU A 239 -12.51 -9.72 7.96
C LEU A 239 -11.72 -10.71 8.83
N LEU A 240 -10.39 -10.72 8.73
CA LEU A 240 -9.55 -11.60 9.54
C LEU A 240 -9.60 -11.22 11.01
N ASN A 241 -9.66 -9.92 11.35
CA ASN A 241 -9.83 -9.49 12.73
C ASN A 241 -11.21 -9.87 13.29
N PHE A 242 -12.27 -9.81 12.49
CA PHE A 242 -13.59 -10.30 12.90
C PHE A 242 -13.53 -11.78 13.33
N PHE A 243 -12.89 -12.64 12.52
CA PHE A 243 -12.70 -14.05 12.88
C PHE A 243 -11.80 -14.23 14.10
N ALA A 244 -10.67 -13.52 14.17
CA ALA A 244 -9.74 -13.58 15.29
C ALA A 244 -10.37 -13.14 16.63
N ASN A 245 -11.37 -12.25 16.59
CA ASN A 245 -12.10 -11.75 17.75
C ASN A 245 -13.45 -12.46 17.96
N ASN A 246 -13.54 -13.73 17.58
CA ASN A 246 -14.71 -14.59 17.81
C ASN A 246 -16.03 -14.04 17.24
N GLY A 247 -15.98 -13.37 16.08
CA GLY A 247 -17.15 -12.86 15.39
C GLY A 247 -17.71 -11.56 15.97
N ARG A 248 -16.87 -10.78 16.64
CA ARG A 248 -17.26 -9.45 17.10
C ARG A 248 -17.30 -8.48 15.92
N TYR A 249 -18.47 -7.96 15.59
CA TYR A 249 -18.57 -6.84 14.64
C TYR A 249 -17.97 -5.57 15.25
N PHE A 250 -17.00 -4.99 14.57
CA PHE A 250 -16.26 -3.81 15.00
C PHE A 250 -15.60 -3.09 13.82
N ASN A 251 -15.24 -1.82 14.05
CA ASN A 251 -14.50 -0.98 13.11
C ASN A 251 -12.98 -1.24 13.25
N TYR A 252 -12.53 -2.37 12.72
CA TYR A 252 -11.15 -2.83 12.76
C TYR A 252 -10.23 -1.94 11.93
N TRP A 253 -10.57 -1.68 10.67
CA TRP A 253 -9.77 -0.83 9.76
C TRP A 253 -9.58 0.57 10.34
N TYR A 254 -10.56 1.08 11.07
CA TYR A 254 -10.50 2.43 11.61
C TYR A 254 -9.45 2.63 12.72
N THR A 255 -9.06 1.57 13.44
CA THR A 255 -8.06 1.67 14.52
C THR A 255 -6.64 1.96 14.04
N THR A 256 -6.38 1.92 12.72
CA THR A 256 -5.04 2.05 12.13
C THR A 256 -4.64 3.49 11.79
N GLY A 257 -5.46 4.49 12.16
CA GLY A 257 -5.15 5.92 12.00
C GLY A 257 -5.84 6.54 10.79
N THR A 258 -6.98 7.20 11.03
CA THR A 258 -7.67 8.02 10.02
C THR A 258 -6.98 9.39 9.87
N PRO A 259 -6.70 9.87 8.66
CA PRO A 259 -6.13 11.20 8.47
C PRO A 259 -7.11 12.29 8.93
N THR A 260 -6.80 12.99 10.02
CA THR A 260 -7.56 14.15 10.51
C THR A 260 -7.80 15.17 9.40
N PHE A 261 -6.83 15.32 8.49
CA PHE A 261 -6.91 16.17 7.30
C PHE A 261 -8.17 15.95 6.45
N LEU A 262 -8.60 14.70 6.20
CA LEU A 262 -9.80 14.43 5.39
C LEU A 262 -11.08 14.91 6.07
N MET A 263 -11.12 14.83 7.40
CA MET A 263 -12.26 15.32 8.19
C MET A 263 -12.33 16.84 8.13
N GLU A 264 -11.18 17.49 8.32
CA GLU A 264 -11.10 18.95 8.27
C GLU A 264 -11.43 19.47 6.88
N LEU A 265 -10.94 18.83 5.82
CA LEU A 265 -11.29 19.17 4.44
C LEU A 265 -12.80 19.02 4.19
N SER A 266 -13.42 17.92 4.67
CA SER A 266 -14.87 17.73 4.58
C SER A 266 -15.67 18.84 5.26
N LYS A 267 -15.23 19.28 6.46
CA LYS A 267 -15.89 20.37 7.19
C LYS A 267 -15.71 21.72 6.49
N GLN A 268 -14.51 22.01 6.00
CA GLN A 268 -14.18 23.23 5.25
C GLN A 268 -15.02 23.35 3.98
N ASP A 269 -15.09 22.27 3.20
CA ASP A 269 -15.85 22.20 1.94
C ASP A 269 -17.37 22.04 2.16
N ARG A 270 -17.80 21.87 3.42
CA ARG A 270 -19.18 21.55 3.80
C ARG A 270 -19.73 20.32 3.06
N PHE A 271 -18.87 19.33 2.87
CA PHE A 271 -19.18 18.10 2.18
C PHE A 271 -19.70 17.05 3.18
N TYR A 272 -21.01 16.78 3.12
CA TYR A 272 -21.70 15.86 4.05
C TYR A 272 -22.51 14.76 3.34
N GLN A 273 -22.51 14.75 2.00
CA GLN A 273 -23.22 13.75 1.20
C GLN A 273 -22.22 12.76 0.60
N PHE A 274 -22.13 11.58 1.23
CA PHE A 274 -21.18 10.53 0.86
C PHE A 274 -21.79 9.40 0.03
N ASP A 275 -23.09 9.48 -0.26
CA ASP A 275 -23.83 8.48 -1.01
C ASP A 275 -24.21 9.00 -2.40
N ASN A 276 -24.13 8.11 -3.39
CA ASN A 276 -24.45 8.35 -4.79
C ASN A 276 -23.72 9.56 -5.41
N ILE A 277 -22.43 9.72 -5.10
CA ILE A 277 -21.60 10.78 -5.67
C ILE A 277 -21.28 10.44 -7.12
N SER A 278 -21.58 11.36 -8.04
CA SER A 278 -21.21 11.23 -9.46
C SER A 278 -19.78 11.73 -9.68
N ALA A 279 -18.94 10.95 -10.36
CA ALA A 279 -17.59 11.34 -10.75
C ALA A 279 -17.20 10.64 -12.07
N SER A 280 -16.35 11.28 -12.87
CA SER A 280 -15.70 10.63 -14.01
C SER A 280 -14.42 9.90 -13.57
N ARG A 281 -13.88 9.03 -14.43
CA ARG A 281 -12.56 8.43 -14.19
C ARG A 281 -11.46 9.49 -14.14
N LEU A 282 -11.59 10.52 -14.98
CA LEU A 282 -10.65 11.64 -14.97
C LEU A 282 -10.67 12.37 -13.63
N ASP A 283 -11.84 12.58 -13.03
CA ASP A 283 -11.93 13.22 -11.70
C ASP A 283 -11.16 12.40 -10.65
N LEU A 284 -11.27 11.07 -10.67
CA LEU A 284 -10.56 10.18 -9.75
C LEU A 284 -9.04 10.10 -9.99
N GLN A 285 -8.58 10.51 -11.17
CA GLN A 285 -7.17 10.52 -11.57
C GLN A 285 -6.52 11.90 -11.44
N THR A 286 -7.31 12.97 -11.55
CA THR A 286 -6.81 14.35 -11.48
C THR A 286 -6.65 14.80 -10.04
N PHE A 287 -5.46 15.31 -9.72
CA PHE A 287 -5.21 15.87 -8.41
C PHE A 287 -4.25 17.07 -8.48
N ASP A 288 -4.57 18.12 -7.73
CA ASP A 288 -3.76 19.33 -7.58
C ASP A 288 -3.48 19.58 -6.09
N ILE A 289 -2.20 19.62 -5.72
CA ILE A 289 -1.76 19.91 -4.33
C ILE A 289 -2.18 21.32 -3.90
N GLU A 290 -2.49 22.22 -4.85
CA GLU A 290 -2.95 23.57 -4.58
C GLU A 290 -4.48 23.68 -4.52
N ARG A 291 -5.22 22.67 -5.02
CA ARG A 291 -6.68 22.61 -5.00
C ARG A 291 -7.15 21.18 -4.74
N PHE A 292 -7.35 20.87 -3.46
CA PHE A 292 -7.84 19.57 -3.04
C PHE A 292 -9.29 19.38 -3.48
N ASN A 293 -9.54 18.32 -4.25
CA ASN A 293 -10.88 17.79 -4.45
C ASN A 293 -11.06 16.61 -3.49
N LEU A 294 -12.05 16.70 -2.60
CA LEU A 294 -12.27 15.70 -1.56
C LEU A 294 -12.68 14.33 -2.13
N VAL A 295 -13.46 14.29 -3.22
CA VAL A 295 -14.01 13.01 -3.74
C VAL A 295 -12.91 12.05 -4.20
N PRO A 296 -11.92 12.47 -5.03
CA PRO A 296 -10.78 11.62 -5.39
C PRO A 296 -9.97 11.15 -4.17
N LEU A 297 -9.82 11.99 -3.15
CA LEU A 297 -9.11 11.62 -1.92
C LEU A 297 -9.82 10.53 -1.15
N LEU A 298 -11.12 10.70 -0.93
CA LEU A 298 -11.92 9.71 -0.24
C LEU A 298 -11.93 8.38 -0.99
N PHE A 299 -11.95 8.41 -2.33
CA PHE A 299 -11.82 7.19 -3.14
C PHE A 299 -10.45 6.52 -2.96
N GLN A 300 -9.36 7.27 -3.16
CA GLN A 300 -7.98 6.76 -3.11
C GLN A 300 -7.61 6.23 -1.72
N THR A 301 -8.14 6.84 -0.66
CA THR A 301 -7.94 6.41 0.74
C THR A 301 -8.91 5.32 1.19
N GLY A 302 -9.79 4.83 0.32
CA GLY A 302 -10.69 3.71 0.59
C GLY A 302 -11.98 4.06 1.35
N TYR A 303 -12.27 5.35 1.58
CA TYR A 303 -13.56 5.78 2.15
C TYR A 303 -14.70 5.75 1.15
N LEU A 304 -14.41 5.97 -0.14
CA LEU A 304 -15.38 5.80 -1.22
C LEU A 304 -14.93 4.69 -2.15
N THR A 305 -15.91 4.04 -2.77
CA THR A 305 -15.69 2.98 -3.76
C THR A 305 -16.75 3.05 -4.85
N ILE A 306 -16.50 2.40 -5.98
CA ILE A 306 -17.43 2.40 -7.11
C ILE A 306 -18.59 1.45 -6.80
N LYS A 307 -19.82 1.98 -6.77
CA LYS A 307 -21.06 1.19 -6.60
C LYS A 307 -21.75 0.89 -7.92
N ALA A 308 -21.73 1.83 -8.86
CA ALA A 308 -22.26 1.64 -10.20
C ALA A 308 -21.46 2.50 -11.19
N GLY A 309 -21.59 2.22 -12.47
CA GLY A 309 -21.00 3.03 -13.51
C GLY A 309 -21.69 2.80 -14.85
N ASN A 310 -21.58 3.79 -15.74
CA ASN A 310 -21.93 3.63 -17.14
C ASN A 310 -20.66 3.88 -17.98
N PRO A 311 -20.03 2.81 -18.52
CA PRO A 311 -18.81 2.92 -19.30
C PRO A 311 -18.94 3.85 -20.52
N ILE A 312 -20.15 3.97 -21.09
CA ILE A 312 -20.40 4.79 -22.29
C ILE A 312 -20.38 6.27 -21.97
N LEU A 313 -20.83 6.66 -20.77
CA LEU A 313 -20.96 8.05 -20.36
C LEU A 313 -19.79 8.53 -19.48
N ASP A 314 -18.78 7.67 -19.24
CA ASP A 314 -17.69 7.87 -18.27
C ASP A 314 -18.20 8.43 -16.93
N ASN A 315 -19.28 7.82 -16.44
CA ASN A 315 -19.92 8.24 -15.20
C ASN A 315 -19.91 7.12 -14.17
N LEU A 316 -19.24 7.36 -13.04
CA LEU A 316 -19.15 6.47 -11.90
C LEU A 316 -20.00 7.02 -10.76
N ILE A 317 -20.62 6.10 -10.02
CA ILE A 317 -21.36 6.38 -8.80
C ILE A 317 -20.59 5.82 -7.63
N LEU A 318 -20.18 6.71 -6.72
CA LEU A 318 -19.36 6.39 -5.56
C LEU A 318 -20.19 6.44 -4.28
N SER A 319 -19.89 5.55 -3.34
CA SER A 319 -20.43 5.59 -1.96
C SER A 319 -19.47 4.88 -1.01
N PHE A 320 -19.77 4.91 0.29
CA PHE A 320 -19.04 4.09 1.27
C PHE A 320 -19.04 2.61 0.85
N PRO A 321 -17.91 1.89 1.02
CA PRO A 321 -17.83 0.49 0.67
C PRO A 321 -18.78 -0.36 1.50
N ASN A 322 -18.78 -0.16 2.81
CA ASN A 322 -19.48 -1.01 3.76
C ASN A 322 -19.91 -0.23 4.99
N ARG A 323 -20.55 -0.93 5.92
CA ARG A 323 -21.02 -0.37 7.18
C ARG A 323 -19.89 0.12 8.08
N GLU A 324 -18.80 -0.65 8.20
CA GLU A 324 -17.63 -0.29 9.02
C GLU A 324 -17.10 1.10 8.66
N VAL A 325 -16.82 1.33 7.38
CA VAL A 325 -16.23 2.58 6.90
C VAL A 325 -17.19 3.75 7.08
N ARG A 326 -18.48 3.54 6.76
CA ARG A 326 -19.53 4.55 6.94
C ARG A 326 -19.62 4.99 8.40
N GLU A 327 -19.79 4.05 9.33
CA GLU A 327 -19.97 4.35 10.74
C GLU A 327 -18.75 5.07 11.30
N ALA A 328 -17.55 4.58 10.97
CA ALA A 328 -16.32 5.12 11.52
C ALA A 328 -16.01 6.53 11.00
N TYR A 329 -16.27 6.79 9.71
CA TYR A 329 -16.11 8.12 9.12
C TYR A 329 -17.09 9.13 9.73
N LEU A 330 -18.39 8.81 9.76
CA LEU A 330 -19.43 9.73 10.26
C LEU A 330 -19.28 10.02 11.76
N GLN A 331 -18.87 9.03 12.55
CA GLN A 331 -18.62 9.22 13.97
C GLN A 331 -17.57 10.31 14.24
N LYS A 332 -16.52 10.40 13.40
CA LYS A 332 -15.46 11.40 13.58
C LYS A 332 -15.70 12.73 12.91
N LEU A 333 -16.44 12.74 11.82
CA LEU A 333 -16.92 13.99 11.24
C LEU A 333 -17.78 14.78 12.24
N THR A 334 -18.57 14.08 13.05
CA THR A 334 -19.45 14.66 14.08
C THR A 334 -18.79 14.85 15.44
N ALA A 335 -17.62 14.25 15.69
CA ALA A 335 -16.89 14.45 16.93
C ALA A 335 -16.43 15.92 17.03
N PRO A 336 -16.63 16.58 18.18
CA PRO A 336 -16.04 17.90 18.40
C PRO A 336 -14.52 17.79 18.24
N LEU A 337 -13.93 18.75 17.54
CA LEU A 337 -12.48 18.89 17.42
C LEU A 337 -11.89 18.92 18.83
N THR A 338 -11.38 17.78 19.30
CA THR A 338 -10.51 17.78 20.47
C THR A 338 -9.23 18.46 20.02
N ALA A 339 -9.05 19.72 20.43
CA ALA A 339 -7.79 20.42 20.31
C ALA A 339 -6.70 19.55 20.97
N GLY A 340 -5.85 18.97 20.14
CA GLY A 340 -4.64 18.27 20.54
C GLY A 340 -3.45 19.18 20.30
#